data_AF-A0A1W4XVU8-F1
#
_entry.id   AF-A0A1W4XVU8-F1
#
_cell.length_a   1.000
_cell.length_b   1.000
_cell.length_c   1.000
_cell.angle_alpha   90.00
_cell.angle_beta   90.00
_cell.angle_gamma   90.00
#
_symmetry.space_group_name_H-M   'P 1'
#
loop_
_entity.id
_entity.type
_entity.pdbx_description
1 polymer ?
#
loop_
_entity_poly.entity_id
_entity_poly.type
_entity_poly.pdbx_seq_one_letter_code
_entity_poly.pdbx_strand_id
1 'polypeptide(L)'
;MDCGVIGGIEGGGSRSTIVLLNSSGQVIVKLEKSGTSYFLLGMEQCRKNIVQMTNDAKREAGIPEDVPLTALGLSLTGCEVDELNQELVRGLLENYPNLSERYAVGSDTEGPIAATSSKGGVVCISGTGSNTLLINPDGSKIQCGGWGHILGDEGSAYRISYRAIKLCFDHIDGFEPCPYSIDTVWSM
;
A
#
# COMPACT_ATOMS: atom_id res chain seq x y z
N MET A 1 23.81 -20.53 -13.92
CA MET A 1 23.23 -19.21 -14.27
C MET A 1 22.31 -18.88 -13.12
N ASP A 2 22.79 -18.11 -12.15
CA ASP A 2 21.95 -17.63 -11.05
C ASP A 2 20.94 -16.65 -11.64
N CYS A 3 19.75 -17.15 -11.96
CA CYS A 3 18.63 -16.30 -12.30
C CYS A 3 18.15 -15.65 -11.01
N GLY A 4 18.58 -14.40 -10.79
CA GLY A 4 18.14 -13.58 -9.66
C GLY A 4 16.61 -13.50 -9.59
N VAL A 5 16.08 -13.50 -8.37
CA VAL A 5 14.63 -13.36 -8.09
C VAL A 5 14.37 -11.94 -7.59
N ILE A 6 13.35 -11.30 -8.16
CA ILE A 6 12.93 -9.95 -7.79
C ILE A 6 11.58 -10.05 -7.07
N GLY A 7 11.45 -9.37 -5.94
CA GLY A 7 10.18 -9.25 -5.22
C GLY A 7 9.54 -7.89 -5.42
N GLY A 8 8.20 -7.85 -5.38
CA GLY A 8 7.42 -6.63 -5.28
C GLY A 8 6.34 -6.78 -4.21
N ILE A 9 6.22 -5.79 -3.33
CA ILE A 9 5.17 -5.71 -2.32
C ILE A 9 4.29 -4.50 -2.62
N GLU A 10 2.98 -4.73 -2.75
CA GLU A 10 1.95 -3.70 -2.68
C GLU A 10 1.34 -3.77 -1.28
N GLY A 11 1.26 -2.64 -0.58
CA GLY A 11 0.96 -2.62 0.84
C GLY A 11 0.06 -1.50 1.29
N GLY A 12 -1.11 -1.85 1.81
CA GLY A 12 -2.05 -0.91 2.39
C GLY A 12 -2.23 -1.07 3.91
N GLY A 13 -3.27 -0.44 4.45
CA GLY A 13 -3.62 -0.57 5.86
C GLY A 13 -4.21 -1.94 6.24
N SER A 14 -5.00 -2.55 5.36
CA SER A 14 -5.74 -3.77 5.69
C SER A 14 -5.11 -5.04 5.12
N ARG A 15 -4.54 -4.96 3.91
CA ARG A 15 -3.96 -6.09 3.18
C ARG A 15 -2.69 -5.64 2.47
N SER A 16 -1.83 -6.61 2.22
CA SER A 16 -0.65 -6.44 1.39
C SER A 16 -0.47 -7.67 0.50
N THR A 17 0.06 -7.45 -0.69
CA THR A 17 0.35 -8.48 -1.68
C THR A 17 1.84 -8.52 -1.95
N ILE A 18 2.45 -9.70 -1.92
CA ILE A 18 3.80 -9.91 -2.45
C ILE A 18 3.75 -10.73 -3.74
N VAL A 19 4.61 -10.38 -4.69
CA VAL A 19 4.86 -11.13 -5.91
C VAL A 19 6.36 -11.39 -6.03
N LEU A 20 6.76 -12.62 -6.30
CA LEU A 20 8.13 -12.96 -6.70
C LEU A 20 8.19 -13.24 -8.19
N LEU A 21 9.17 -12.66 -8.87
CA LEU A 21 9.40 -12.76 -10.30
C LEU A 21 10.77 -13.41 -10.56
N ASN A 22 10.85 -14.26 -11.58
CA ASN A 22 12.13 -14.71 -12.10
C ASN A 22 12.75 -13.65 -13.03
N SER A 23 13.96 -13.92 -13.51
CA SER A 23 14.70 -13.03 -14.43
C SER A 23 14.02 -12.80 -15.79
N SER A 24 13.06 -13.65 -16.19
CA SER A 24 12.26 -13.44 -17.42
C SER A 24 10.97 -12.65 -17.17
N GLY A 25 10.73 -12.21 -15.92
CA GLY A 25 9.54 -11.46 -15.53
C GLY A 25 8.30 -12.33 -15.30
N GLN A 26 8.47 -13.66 -15.20
CA GLN A 26 7.36 -14.56 -14.87
C GLN A 26 7.14 -14.62 -13.36
N VAL A 27 5.87 -14.60 -12.96
CA VAL A 27 5.45 -14.78 -11.57
C VAL A 27 5.75 -16.20 -11.12
N ILE A 28 6.56 -16.32 -10.06
CA ILE A 28 6.86 -17.58 -9.36
C ILE A 28 5.83 -17.79 -8.25
N VAL A 29 5.59 -16.76 -7.44
CA VAL A 29 4.70 -16.79 -6.27
C VAL A 29 3.92 -15.48 -6.18
N LYS A 30 2.67 -15.56 -5.72
CA LYS A 30 1.86 -14.43 -5.30
C LYS A 30 1.16 -14.77 -3.99
N LEU A 31 1.33 -13.95 -2.95
CA LEU A 31 0.70 -14.14 -1.64
C LEU A 31 0.05 -12.86 -1.14
N GLU A 32 -1.04 -13.03 -0.39
CA GLU A 32 -1.68 -11.95 0.37
C GLU A 32 -1.47 -12.17 1.87
N LYS A 33 -1.15 -11.09 2.59
CA LYS A 33 -0.96 -11.05 4.04
C LYS A 33 -1.54 -9.76 4.63
N SER A 34 -1.36 -9.57 5.93
CA SER A 34 -1.78 -8.37 6.65
C SER A 34 -1.15 -7.09 6.08
N GLY A 35 -1.76 -5.95 6.39
CA GLY A 35 -1.27 -4.63 5.99
C GLY A 35 0.17 -4.33 6.43
N THR A 36 0.84 -3.45 5.68
CA THR A 36 2.22 -2.99 5.91
C THR A 36 2.29 -1.47 6.04
N SER A 37 1.16 -0.80 6.32
CA SER A 37 1.13 0.64 6.61
C SER A 37 1.87 0.96 7.90
N TYR A 38 3.00 1.66 7.80
CA TYR A 38 3.74 2.11 8.98
C TYR A 38 2.97 3.19 9.77
N PHE A 39 2.07 3.95 9.13
CA PHE A 39 1.22 4.93 9.82
C PHE A 39 0.28 4.29 10.85
N LEU A 40 -0.18 3.06 10.60
CA LEU A 40 -1.07 2.34 11.50
C LEU A 40 -0.32 1.44 12.48
N LEU A 41 0.77 0.84 12.05
CA LEU A 41 1.47 -0.21 12.80
C LEU A 41 2.73 0.25 13.53
N GLY A 42 3.28 1.40 13.12
CA GLY A 42 4.65 1.80 13.45
C GLY A 42 5.70 1.12 12.58
N MET A 43 6.89 1.73 12.52
CA MET A 43 7.98 1.32 11.63
C MET A 43 8.52 -0.09 11.93
N GLU A 44 8.60 -0.47 13.21
CA GLU A 44 9.14 -1.76 13.63
C GLU A 44 8.25 -2.93 13.20
N GLN A 45 6.93 -2.82 13.43
CA GLN A 45 5.97 -3.83 13.01
C GLN A 45 5.83 -3.87 11.48
N CYS A 46 5.91 -2.73 10.79
CA CYS A 46 5.96 -2.69 9.33
C CYS A 46 7.11 -3.54 8.77
N ARG A 47 8.34 -3.37 9.30
CA ARG A 47 9.50 -4.18 8.91
C ARG A 47 9.28 -5.68 9.14
N LYS A 48 8.75 -6.05 10.31
CA LYS A 48 8.42 -7.45 10.61
C LYS A 48 7.43 -8.04 9.61
N ASN A 49 6.40 -7.29 9.23
CA ASN A 49 5.40 -7.75 8.26
C ASN A 49 6.02 -7.94 6.87
N ILE A 50 6.87 -7.01 6.41
CA ILE A 50 7.62 -7.13 5.15
C ILE A 50 8.51 -8.38 5.16
N VAL A 51 9.27 -8.60 6.24
CA VAL A 51 10.17 -9.75 6.40
C VAL A 51 9.38 -11.06 6.38
N GLN A 52 8.32 -11.15 7.20
CA GLN A 52 7.51 -12.36 7.30
C GLN A 52 6.91 -12.73 5.94
N MET A 53 6.32 -11.76 5.25
CA MET A 53 5.70 -11.98 3.94
C MET A 53 6.72 -12.37 2.88
N THR A 54 7.91 -11.78 2.91
CA THR A 54 9.00 -12.13 1.98
C THR A 54 9.51 -13.55 2.23
N ASN A 55 9.72 -13.95 3.49
CA ASN A 55 10.15 -15.30 3.82
C ASN A 55 9.07 -16.34 3.52
N ASP A 56 7.79 -16.02 3.74
CA ASP A 56 6.67 -16.86 3.34
C ASP A 56 6.68 -17.10 1.81
N ALA A 57 6.91 -16.06 1.02
CA ALA A 57 6.98 -16.17 -0.44
C ALA A 57 8.21 -16.96 -0.91
N LYS A 58 9.38 -16.74 -0.29
CA LYS A 58 10.60 -17.51 -0.57
C LYS A 58 10.37 -19.00 -0.31
N ARG A 59 9.76 -19.33 0.83
CA ARG A 59 9.41 -20.72 1.19
C ARG A 59 8.47 -21.37 0.18
N GLU A 60 7.44 -20.66 -0.29
CA GLU A 60 6.53 -21.18 -1.32
C GLU A 60 7.22 -21.36 -2.68
N ALA A 61 8.19 -20.50 -2.99
CA ALA A 61 9.02 -20.61 -4.19
C ALA A 61 10.15 -21.66 -4.09
N GLY A 62 10.33 -22.31 -2.93
CA GLY A 62 11.45 -23.22 -2.67
C GLY A 62 12.82 -22.52 -2.58
N ILE A 63 12.83 -21.21 -2.31
CA ILE A 63 14.05 -20.40 -2.12
C ILE A 63 14.43 -20.43 -0.64
N PRO A 64 15.66 -20.83 -0.27
CA PRO A 64 16.13 -20.77 1.12
C PRO A 64 16.07 -19.36 1.70
N GLU A 65 15.72 -19.23 2.98
CA GLU A 65 15.57 -17.92 3.65
C GLU A 65 16.88 -17.11 3.73
N ASP A 66 18.04 -17.76 3.67
CA ASP A 66 19.37 -17.15 3.68
C ASP A 66 19.84 -16.67 2.30
N VAL A 67 19.16 -17.04 1.21
CA VAL A 67 19.46 -16.57 -0.14
C VAL A 67 18.73 -15.25 -0.40
N PRO A 68 19.40 -14.10 -0.51
CA PRO A 68 18.72 -12.81 -0.67
C PRO A 68 18.03 -12.70 -2.03
N LEU A 69 16.90 -11.97 -2.06
CA LEU A 69 16.33 -11.51 -3.33
C LEU A 69 17.27 -10.47 -3.97
N THR A 70 17.40 -10.47 -5.29
CA THR A 70 18.20 -9.49 -6.04
C THR A 70 17.72 -8.05 -5.81
N ALA A 71 16.40 -7.88 -5.72
CA ALA A 71 15.78 -6.62 -5.34
C ALA A 71 14.39 -6.85 -4.75
N LEU A 72 13.96 -5.97 -3.87
CA LEU A 72 12.62 -5.91 -3.32
C LEU A 72 12.03 -4.50 -3.53
N GLY A 73 11.02 -4.40 -4.38
CA GLY A 73 10.21 -3.20 -4.55
C GLY A 73 9.12 -3.12 -3.49
N LEU A 74 8.96 -1.97 -2.84
CA LEU A 74 7.97 -1.71 -1.81
C LEU A 74 7.10 -0.54 -2.26
N SER A 75 5.88 -0.80 -2.71
CA SER A 75 4.85 0.20 -3.02
C SER A 75 3.85 0.22 -1.87
N LEU A 76 4.08 1.11 -0.91
CA LEU A 76 3.38 1.10 0.37
C LEU A 76 2.62 2.40 0.60
N THR A 77 1.47 2.30 1.26
CA THR A 77 0.73 3.47 1.70
C THR A 77 1.56 4.28 2.70
N GLY A 78 1.66 5.58 2.45
CA GLY A 78 2.43 6.49 3.27
C GLY A 78 3.89 6.68 2.86
N CYS A 79 4.37 6.03 1.81
CA CYS A 79 5.77 6.15 1.39
C CYS A 79 6.03 7.39 0.50
N GLU A 80 5.40 8.53 0.78
CA GLU A 80 5.63 9.80 0.06
C GLU A 80 6.82 10.61 0.60
N VAL A 81 7.38 10.24 1.76
CA VAL A 81 8.48 10.96 2.44
C VAL A 81 9.77 10.14 2.39
N ASP A 82 10.77 10.66 1.68
CA ASP A 82 12.03 9.96 1.41
C ASP A 82 12.81 9.62 2.69
N GLU A 83 12.81 10.50 3.71
CA GLU A 83 13.51 10.25 4.97
C GLU A 83 12.95 9.02 5.70
N LEU A 84 11.62 8.85 5.71
CA LEU A 84 10.96 7.70 6.33
C LEU A 84 11.20 6.42 5.51
N ASN A 85 11.24 6.53 4.18
CA ASN A 85 11.58 5.42 3.29
C ASN A 85 13.03 4.94 3.54
N GLN A 86 13.96 5.87 3.74
CA GLN A 86 15.35 5.54 4.09
C GLN A 86 15.46 4.89 5.47
N GLU A 87 14.70 5.37 6.47
CA GLU A 87 14.64 4.74 7.79
C GLU A 87 14.11 3.30 7.72
N LEU A 88 13.06 3.07 6.92
CA LEU A 88 12.49 1.75 6.67
C LEU A 88 13.57 0.81 6.10
N VAL A 89 14.22 1.21 5.00
CA VAL A 89 15.23 0.40 4.30
C VAL A 89 16.45 0.16 5.17
N ARG A 90 16.95 1.18 5.88
CA ARG A 90 18.08 1.04 6.80
C ARG A 90 17.79 0.00 7.87
N GLY A 91 16.60 0.06 8.48
CA GLY A 91 16.20 -0.94 9.47
C GLY A 91 16.06 -2.35 8.89
N LEU A 92 15.68 -2.50 7.61
CA LEU A 92 15.64 -3.80 6.94
C LEU A 92 17.06 -4.34 6.68
N LEU A 93 17.97 -3.50 6.18
CA LEU A 93 19.37 -3.88 5.92
C LEU A 93 20.13 -4.24 7.20
N GLU A 94 19.94 -3.48 8.28
CA GLU A 94 20.63 -3.71 9.57
C GLU A 94 20.17 -4.99 10.26
N ASN A 95 18.86 -5.28 10.25
CA ASN A 95 18.28 -6.38 11.03
C ASN A 95 18.05 -7.65 10.20
N TYR A 96 17.95 -7.55 8.87
CA TYR A 96 17.60 -8.64 7.97
C TYR A 96 18.47 -8.62 6.68
N PRO A 97 19.81 -8.73 6.80
CA PRO A 97 20.74 -8.53 5.68
C PRO A 97 20.55 -9.53 4.53
N ASN A 98 19.97 -10.71 4.79
CA ASN A 98 19.72 -11.75 3.79
C ASN A 98 18.31 -11.70 3.17
N LEU A 99 17.52 -10.66 3.47
CA LEU A 99 16.18 -10.54 2.91
C LEU A 99 16.23 -10.16 1.42
N SER A 100 16.95 -9.07 1.11
CA SER A 100 17.20 -8.61 -0.25
C SER A 100 18.47 -7.77 -0.32
N GLU A 101 19.18 -7.85 -1.45
CA GLU A 101 20.37 -7.05 -1.75
C GLU A 101 20.05 -5.58 -1.98
N ARG A 102 18.85 -5.26 -2.49
CA ARG A 102 18.46 -3.91 -2.91
C ARG A 102 16.99 -3.66 -2.62
N TYR A 103 16.69 -2.41 -2.27
CA TYR A 103 15.33 -1.96 -2.03
C TYR A 103 15.00 -0.78 -2.93
N ALA A 104 13.77 -0.77 -3.44
CA ALA A 104 13.16 0.41 -4.05
C ALA A 104 11.85 0.68 -3.31
N VAL A 105 11.67 1.88 -2.79
CA VAL A 105 10.47 2.25 -2.03
C VAL A 105 9.74 3.35 -2.77
N GLY A 106 8.42 3.22 -2.88
CA GLY A 106 7.53 4.22 -3.44
C GLY A 106 6.16 4.13 -2.78
N SER A 107 5.32 5.11 -3.07
CA SER A 107 3.95 5.13 -2.54
C SER A 107 3.07 4.05 -3.20
N ASP A 108 1.91 3.79 -2.60
CA ASP A 108 0.83 2.97 -3.17
C ASP A 108 0.23 3.56 -4.47
N THR A 109 0.50 4.83 -4.75
CA THR A 109 0.11 5.51 -6.00
C THR A 109 1.14 5.37 -7.11
N GLU A 110 2.44 5.27 -6.80
CA GLU A 110 3.49 5.13 -7.81
C GLU A 110 3.56 3.72 -8.41
N GLY A 111 3.36 2.68 -7.58
CA GLY A 111 3.43 1.28 -8.00
C GLY A 111 2.47 0.94 -9.16
N PRO A 112 1.17 1.25 -9.08
CA PRO A 112 0.22 1.03 -10.16
C PRO A 112 0.58 1.74 -11.47
N ILE A 113 1.13 2.96 -11.40
CA ILE A 113 1.59 3.69 -12.58
C ILE A 113 2.79 2.95 -13.20
N ALA A 114 3.79 2.57 -12.39
CA ALA A 114 4.97 1.84 -12.86
C ALA A 114 4.62 0.46 -13.46
N ALA A 115 3.59 -0.20 -12.93
CA ALA A 115 3.10 -1.48 -13.44
C ALA A 115 2.38 -1.38 -14.79
N THR A 116 1.88 -0.19 -15.15
CA THR A 116 1.06 0.02 -16.35
C THR A 116 1.75 0.84 -17.44
N SER A 117 2.69 1.71 -17.08
CA SER A 117 3.33 2.63 -18.02
C SER A 117 4.72 3.05 -17.56
N SER A 118 5.69 3.00 -18.47
CA SER A 118 7.03 3.57 -18.28
C SER A 118 7.12 5.07 -18.61
N LYS A 119 6.02 5.69 -19.07
CA LYS A 119 5.96 7.10 -19.50
C LYS A 119 5.17 7.98 -18.53
N GLY A 120 4.88 7.47 -17.33
CA GLY A 120 3.94 8.11 -16.42
C GLY A 120 2.48 7.78 -16.75
N GLY A 121 1.57 8.40 -16.03
CA GLY A 121 0.14 8.11 -16.05
C GLY A 121 -0.60 8.77 -14.90
N VAL A 122 -1.90 8.48 -14.79
CA VAL A 122 -2.75 8.90 -13.68
C VAL A 122 -3.29 7.67 -12.98
N VAL A 123 -3.19 7.66 -11.65
CA VAL A 123 -3.88 6.69 -10.79
C VAL A 123 -4.91 7.43 -9.94
N CYS A 124 -6.08 6.84 -9.76
CA CYS A 124 -7.08 7.27 -8.79
C CYS A 124 -7.46 6.06 -7.93
N ILE A 125 -7.08 6.12 -6.66
CA ILE A 125 -7.32 5.08 -5.65
C ILE A 125 -8.59 5.45 -4.88
N SER A 126 -9.50 4.49 -4.75
CA SER A 126 -10.71 4.59 -3.95
C SER A 126 -10.93 3.28 -3.19
N GLY A 127 -10.18 3.12 -2.09
CA GLY A 127 -10.25 1.97 -1.18
C GLY A 127 -10.80 2.38 0.18
N THR A 128 -10.13 1.95 1.25
CA THR A 128 -10.43 2.44 2.62
C THR A 128 -10.28 3.96 2.69
N GLY A 129 -9.19 4.49 2.13
CA GLY A 129 -8.98 5.92 1.86
C GLY A 129 -8.97 6.21 0.35
N SER A 130 -8.63 7.43 -0.05
CA SER A 130 -8.51 7.81 -1.46
C SER A 130 -7.32 8.72 -1.75
N ASN A 131 -6.73 8.54 -2.93
CA ASN A 131 -5.60 9.35 -3.40
C ASN A 131 -5.56 9.37 -4.93
N THR A 132 -5.12 10.48 -5.53
CA THR A 132 -4.90 10.61 -6.97
C THR A 132 -3.52 11.16 -7.23
N LEU A 133 -2.75 10.47 -8.07
CA LEU A 133 -1.43 10.91 -8.50
C LEU A 133 -1.36 10.93 -10.03
N LEU A 134 -0.85 12.03 -10.57
CA LEU A 134 -0.37 12.16 -11.94
C LEU A 134 1.15 12.13 -11.93
N ILE A 135 1.75 11.35 -12.83
CA ILE A 135 3.15 11.44 -13.22
C ILE A 135 3.20 11.74 -14.71
N ASN A 136 3.78 12.88 -15.09
CA ASN A 136 3.96 13.27 -16.49
C ASN A 136 5.13 12.53 -17.14
N PRO A 137 5.23 12.50 -18.49
CA PRO A 137 6.37 11.92 -19.19
C PRO A 137 7.73 12.55 -18.88
N ASP A 138 7.75 13.79 -18.40
CA ASP A 138 8.96 14.49 -17.94
C ASP A 138 9.33 14.17 -16.47
N GLY A 139 8.55 13.32 -15.80
CA GLY A 139 8.72 12.93 -14.41
C GLY A 139 8.09 13.87 -13.39
N SER A 140 7.51 15.01 -13.80
CA SER A 140 6.81 15.90 -12.87
C SER A 140 5.55 15.25 -12.30
N LYS A 141 5.28 15.53 -11.01
CA LYS A 141 4.20 14.90 -10.25
C LYS A 141 3.16 15.92 -9.80
N ILE A 142 1.89 15.55 -9.86
CA ILE A 142 0.78 16.32 -9.27
C ILE A 142 -0.09 15.36 -8.47
N GLN A 143 -0.35 15.68 -7.21
CA GLN A 143 -1.19 14.89 -6.32
C GLN A 143 -2.47 15.66 -5.94
N CYS A 144 -3.58 14.95 -5.82
CA CYS A 144 -4.84 15.45 -5.30
C CYS A 144 -5.45 14.45 -4.30
N GLY A 145 -5.77 14.91 -3.10
CA GLY A 145 -6.21 14.03 -2.00
C GLY A 145 -5.03 13.33 -1.31
N GLY A 146 -5.30 12.19 -0.67
CA GLY A 146 -4.31 11.47 0.13
C GLY A 146 -4.01 12.08 1.50
N TRP A 147 -4.86 13.00 1.98
CA TRP A 147 -4.69 13.66 3.30
C TRP A 147 -5.18 12.81 4.48
N GLY A 148 -5.73 11.63 4.19
CA GLY A 148 -6.32 10.74 5.18
C GLY A 148 -7.67 11.20 5.71
N HIS A 149 -8.29 10.31 6.47
CA HIS A 149 -9.71 10.38 6.85
C HIS A 149 -10.13 11.60 7.70
N ILE A 150 -9.18 12.27 8.35
CA ILE A 150 -9.45 13.48 9.15
C ILE A 150 -9.63 14.71 8.25
N LEU A 151 -8.83 14.83 7.19
CA LEU A 151 -8.73 16.03 6.36
C LEU A 151 -9.21 15.83 4.91
N GLY A 152 -9.57 14.60 4.52
CA GLY A 152 -10.05 14.31 3.17
C GLY A 152 -10.62 12.90 3.02
N ASP A 153 -9.98 12.10 2.16
CA ASP A 153 -10.44 10.79 1.69
C ASP A 153 -11.81 10.83 0.97
N GLU A 154 -12.12 11.92 0.25
CA GLU A 154 -13.31 12.00 -0.58
C GLU A 154 -13.40 10.85 -1.60
N GLY A 155 -14.58 10.23 -1.71
CA GLY A 155 -14.82 9.07 -2.58
C GLY A 155 -14.45 7.72 -1.97
N SER A 156 -13.68 7.70 -0.88
CA SER A 156 -13.30 6.46 -0.19
C SER A 156 -14.47 5.76 0.52
N ALA A 157 -14.26 4.48 0.84
CA ALA A 157 -15.16 3.71 1.69
C ALA A 157 -15.33 4.35 3.09
N TYR A 158 -14.26 4.91 3.67
CA TYR A 158 -14.35 5.62 4.95
C TYR A 158 -15.30 6.81 4.85
N ARG A 159 -15.11 7.67 3.84
CA ARG A 159 -15.91 8.89 3.69
C ARG A 159 -17.38 8.58 3.39
N ILE A 160 -17.65 7.57 2.58
CA ILE A 160 -19.02 7.09 2.32
C ILE A 160 -19.67 6.65 3.63
N SER A 161 -19.00 5.80 4.41
CA SER A 161 -19.52 5.29 5.68
C SER A 161 -19.74 6.41 6.70
N TYR A 162 -18.76 7.30 6.85
CA TYR A 162 -18.85 8.46 7.72
C TYR A 162 -20.06 9.33 7.37
N ARG A 163 -20.27 9.64 6.08
CA ARG A 163 -21.41 10.46 5.64
C ARG A 163 -22.74 9.77 5.89
N ALA A 164 -22.84 8.46 5.63
CA ALA A 164 -24.06 7.70 5.89
C ALA A 164 -24.46 7.75 7.38
N ILE A 165 -23.50 7.54 8.27
CA ILE A 165 -23.72 7.64 9.72
C ILE A 165 -24.05 9.08 10.11
N LYS A 166 -23.28 10.06 9.64
CA LYS A 166 -23.50 11.47 9.99
C LYS A 166 -24.88 11.97 9.58
N LEU A 167 -25.38 11.57 8.39
CA LEU A 167 -26.74 11.87 7.95
C LEU A 167 -27.82 11.31 8.89
N CYS A 168 -27.61 10.11 9.44
CA CYS A 168 -28.55 9.53 10.41
C CYS A 168 -28.57 10.35 11.70
N PHE A 169 -27.40 10.72 12.22
CA PHE A 169 -27.27 11.52 13.44
C PHE A 169 -27.84 12.93 13.26
N ASP A 170 -27.56 13.58 12.13
CA ASP A 170 -28.13 14.91 11.84
C ASP A 170 -29.66 14.89 11.77
N HIS A 171 -30.23 13.82 11.24
CA HIS A 171 -31.68 13.62 11.23
C HIS A 171 -32.25 13.38 12.64
N ILE A 172 -31.63 12.49 13.42
CA ILE A 172 -32.07 12.13 14.79
C ILE A 172 -31.99 13.36 15.72
N ASP A 173 -30.92 14.13 15.62
CA ASP A 173 -30.72 15.34 16.44
C ASP A 173 -31.56 16.54 15.96
N GLY A 174 -32.25 16.40 14.82
CA GLY A 174 -33.05 17.48 14.22
C GLY A 174 -32.20 18.62 13.64
N PHE A 175 -30.92 18.39 13.36
CA PHE A 175 -30.01 19.38 12.79
C PHE A 175 -30.25 19.57 11.29
N GLU A 176 -30.27 18.48 10.53
CA GLU A 176 -30.61 18.47 9.10
C GLU A 176 -31.41 17.20 8.76
N PRO A 177 -32.64 17.31 8.21
CA PRO A 177 -33.44 16.15 7.92
C PRO A 177 -32.87 15.36 6.74
N CYS A 178 -32.58 14.08 6.95
CA CYS A 178 -32.25 13.17 5.85
C CYS A 178 -33.41 13.10 4.82
N PRO A 179 -33.15 13.28 3.52
CA PRO A 179 -34.18 13.18 2.48
C PRO A 179 -34.64 11.75 2.19
N TYR A 180 -34.02 10.75 2.83
CA TYR A 180 -34.31 9.31 2.66
C TYR A 180 -34.53 8.65 4.02
N SER A 181 -35.20 7.48 4.06
CA SER A 181 -35.32 6.69 5.30
C SER A 181 -33.94 6.27 5.81
N ILE A 182 -33.75 6.36 7.13
CA ILE A 182 -32.52 5.99 7.84
C ILE A 182 -32.58 4.56 8.40
N ASP A 183 -33.72 3.88 8.32
CA ASP A 183 -33.99 2.61 9.01
C ASP A 183 -33.05 1.46 8.60
N THR A 184 -32.49 1.53 7.39
CA THR A 184 -31.57 0.52 6.85
C THR A 184 -30.13 0.69 7.38
N VAL A 185 -29.75 1.92 7.73
CA VAL A 185 -28.40 2.25 8.22
C VAL A 185 -28.37 2.25 9.75
N TRP A 186 -29.47 2.67 10.38
CA TRP A 186 -29.61 2.78 11.81
C TRP A 186 -30.98 2.26 12.25
N SER A 187 -31.07 0.95 12.47
CA SER A 187 -32.22 0.32 13.11
C SER A 187 -31.95 0.23 14.62
N MET A 188 -32.76 0.91 15.44
CA MET A 188 -32.83 0.61 16.88
C MET A 188 -33.55 -0.70 17.14
#